data_AF-A0A814YDP0-F1
#
_entry.id   AF-A0A814YDP0-F1
#
_cell.length_a   1.000
_cell.length_b   1.000
_cell.length_c   1.000
_cell.angle_alpha   90.00
_cell.angle_beta   90.00
_cell.angle_gamma   90.00
#
_symmetry.space_group_name_H-M   'P 1'
#
loop_
_entity.id
_entity.type
_entity.pdbx_description
1 polymer ?
#
loop_
_entity_poly.entity_id
_entity_poly.type
_entity_poly.pdbx_seq_one_letter_code
_entity_poly.pdbx_strand_id
1 'polypeptide(L)'
;MSTTSVHIHAYERTCPIYQNKCVNDGITQVLIDMGGHYFTYGSYYDIQWIIYHDIYFGYTHVHANKTYLTFNYYHSEDDKLSDQFQLKK
;
A
#
# COMPACT_ATOMS: atom_id res chain seq x y z
N MET A 1 -15.08 -3.90 -27.82
CA MET A 1 -14.73 -4.22 -26.42
C MET A 1 -13.23 -4.03 -26.28
N SER A 2 -12.81 -2.87 -25.80
CA SER A 2 -11.40 -2.59 -25.50
C SER A 2 -11.24 -2.79 -24.00
N THR A 3 -10.57 -3.86 -23.60
CA THR A 3 -10.15 -4.03 -22.21
C THR A 3 -8.92 -3.17 -22.00
N THR A 4 -9.12 -1.90 -21.71
CA THR A 4 -8.06 -1.07 -21.13
C THR A 4 -7.70 -1.68 -19.79
N SER A 5 -6.47 -2.18 -19.66
CA SER A 5 -5.86 -2.51 -18.37
C SER A 5 -5.69 -1.21 -17.60
N VAL A 6 -6.70 -0.80 -16.84
CA VAL A 6 -6.68 0.44 -16.05
C VAL A 6 -6.16 0.10 -14.66
N HIS A 7 -4.97 0.64 -14.35
CA HIS A 7 -4.50 1.13 -13.06
C HIS A 7 -5.25 0.62 -11.81
N ILE A 8 -4.59 -0.13 -10.93
CA ILE A 8 -5.21 -0.68 -9.71
C ILE A 8 -5.30 0.43 -8.69
N HIS A 9 -6.48 1.07 -8.56
CA HIS A 9 -6.68 2.09 -7.54
C HIS A 9 -6.83 1.46 -6.14
N ALA A 10 -5.69 1.15 -5.54
CA ALA A 10 -5.59 0.49 -4.26
C ALA A 10 -4.41 1.02 -3.46
N TYR A 11 -4.45 0.70 -2.17
CA TYR A 11 -3.31 0.74 -1.29
C TYR A 11 -2.82 -0.69 -1.07
N GLU A 12 -1.53 -0.94 -1.25
CA GLU A 12 -0.91 -2.22 -0.89
C GLU A 12 0.42 -2.00 -0.20
N ARG A 13 0.70 -2.83 0.80
CA ARG A 13 2.00 -2.87 1.46
C ARG A 13 2.51 -4.29 1.52
N THR A 14 3.79 -4.43 1.22
CA THR A 14 4.49 -5.71 1.34
C THR A 14 5.19 -5.85 2.71
N CYS A 15 5.49 -7.08 3.11
CA CYS A 15 6.61 -7.34 4.03
C CYS A 15 7.92 -6.75 3.43
N PRO A 16 9.03 -6.63 4.17
CA PRO A 16 10.30 -6.33 3.51
C PRO A 16 10.63 -7.48 2.55
N ILE A 17 10.75 -7.18 1.25
CA ILE A 17 10.90 -8.20 0.21
C ILE A 17 12.28 -8.20 -0.43
N TYR A 18 12.70 -9.39 -0.84
CA TYR A 18 13.78 -9.62 -1.78
C TYR A 18 13.47 -10.88 -2.59
N GLN A 19 13.58 -10.81 -3.93
CA GLN A 19 13.32 -11.95 -4.83
C GLN A 19 12.00 -12.69 -4.53
N ASN A 20 10.90 -11.94 -4.39
CA ASN A 20 9.55 -12.49 -4.12
C ASN A 20 9.45 -13.30 -2.81
N LYS A 21 10.30 -13.02 -1.83
CA LYS A 21 10.26 -13.62 -0.50
C LYS A 21 10.33 -12.54 0.58
N CYS A 22 9.57 -12.74 1.66
CA CYS A 22 9.72 -11.94 2.86
C CYS A 22 11.07 -12.24 3.50
N VAL A 23 11.83 -11.19 3.77
CA VAL A 23 13.14 -11.25 4.45
C VAL A 23 13.22 -10.11 5.47
N ASN A 24 14.11 -10.21 6.46
CA ASN A 24 14.17 -9.19 7.52
C ASN A 24 14.82 -7.88 7.07
N ASP A 25 15.75 -7.95 6.11
CA ASP A 25 16.59 -6.86 5.61
C ASP A 25 16.20 -6.42 4.18
N GLY A 26 14.99 -6.74 3.77
CA GLY A 26 14.44 -6.41 2.46
C GLY A 26 13.92 -4.98 2.37
N ILE A 27 13.37 -4.65 1.20
CA ILE A 27 12.71 -3.36 0.98
C ILE A 27 11.20 -3.55 1.16
N THR A 28 10.59 -2.80 2.07
CA THR A 28 9.14 -2.66 2.12
C THR A 28 8.68 -1.82 0.94
N GLN A 29 7.86 -2.40 0.07
CA GLN A 29 7.26 -1.70 -1.05
C GLN A 29 5.83 -1.31 -0.68
N VAL A 30 5.43 -0.11 -1.11
CA VAL A 30 4.09 0.43 -0.87
C VAL A 30 3.55 0.93 -2.20
N LEU A 31 2.40 0.39 -2.61
CA LEU A 31 1.59 0.92 -3.70
C LEU A 31 0.66 2.00 -3.13
N ILE A 32 0.74 3.19 -3.70
CA ILE A 32 -0.02 4.38 -3.26
C ILE A 32 -0.80 4.89 -4.46
N ASP A 33 -1.83 4.14 -4.87
CA ASP A 33 -2.57 4.43 -6.10
C ASP A 33 -4.07 4.72 -5.87
N MET A 34 -4.41 5.13 -4.66
CA MET A 34 -5.77 5.40 -4.22
C MET A 34 -6.26 6.83 -4.48
N GLY A 35 -5.59 7.58 -5.36
CA GLY A 35 -5.85 9.00 -5.65
C GLY A 35 -7.05 9.30 -6.57
N GLY A 36 -7.51 8.31 -7.35
CA GLY A 36 -8.84 8.27 -7.97
C GLY A 36 -9.00 8.54 -9.48
N HIS A 37 -9.99 7.85 -10.06
CA HIS A 37 -10.93 8.27 -11.14
C HIS A 37 -12.11 7.24 -11.26
N TYR A 38 -11.86 5.92 -11.10
CA TYR A 38 -12.87 4.84 -11.03
C TYR A 38 -12.39 3.69 -10.14
N PHE A 39 -13.25 2.97 -9.40
CA PHE A 39 -12.79 1.79 -8.65
C PHE A 39 -12.36 0.66 -9.60
N THR A 40 -11.20 0.05 -9.32
CA THR A 40 -10.78 -1.19 -9.99
C THR A 40 -11.39 -2.36 -9.23
N TYR A 41 -12.43 -2.97 -9.81
CA TYR A 41 -12.93 -4.25 -9.33
C TYR A 41 -12.02 -5.37 -9.84
N GLY A 42 -10.99 -5.69 -9.08
CA GLY A 42 -10.09 -6.82 -9.32
C GLY A 42 -10.28 -7.92 -8.29
N SER A 43 -10.10 -9.18 -8.71
CA SER A 43 -9.90 -10.29 -7.77
C SER A 43 -8.46 -10.27 -7.29
N TYR A 44 -8.26 -10.26 -5.98
CA TYR A 44 -6.93 -10.34 -5.40
C TYR A 44 -6.37 -11.76 -5.47
N TYR A 45 -5.08 -11.84 -5.79
CA TYR A 45 -4.31 -13.06 -5.58
C TYR A 45 -3.75 -13.02 -4.15
N ASP A 46 -3.98 -14.09 -3.39
CA ASP A 46 -3.32 -14.27 -2.10
C ASP A 46 -1.83 -14.48 -2.34
N ILE A 47 -1.07 -13.40 -2.18
CA ILE A 47 0.36 -13.33 -2.45
C ILE A 47 1.07 -13.21 -1.11
N GLN A 48 1.96 -14.15 -0.83
CA GLN A 48 2.61 -14.31 0.48
C GLN A 48 3.33 -13.06 1.02
N TRP A 49 3.77 -12.16 0.13
CA TRP A 49 4.48 -10.95 0.54
C TRP A 49 3.59 -9.72 0.73
N ILE A 50 2.31 -9.77 0.37
CA ILE A 50 1.36 -8.69 0.65
C ILE A 50 0.87 -8.86 2.09
N ILE A 51 1.11 -7.86 2.93
CA ILE A 51 0.71 -7.89 4.35
C ILE A 51 -0.46 -6.96 4.65
N TYR A 52 -0.73 -6.03 3.76
CA TYR A 52 -1.91 -5.18 3.81
C TYR A 52 -2.32 -4.81 2.39
N HIS A 53 -3.62 -4.85 2.12
CA HIS A 53 -4.20 -4.42 0.86
C HIS A 53 -5.57 -3.81 1.13
N ASP A 54 -5.96 -2.84 0.31
CA ASP A 54 -7.22 -2.14 0.50
C ASP A 54 -7.69 -1.41 -0.76
N ILE A 55 -8.97 -1.57 -1.14
CA ILE A 55 -9.61 -0.87 -2.26
C ILE A 55 -10.50 0.23 -1.71
N TYR A 56 -9.89 1.30 -1.22
CA TYR A 56 -10.60 2.52 -0.85
C TYR A 56 -9.82 3.72 -1.34
N PHE A 57 -10.53 4.82 -1.59
CA PHE A 57 -9.87 6.10 -1.78
C PHE A 57 -9.25 6.54 -0.46
N GLY A 58 -8.10 7.17 -0.55
CA GLY A 58 -7.36 7.54 0.64
C GLY A 58 -6.17 8.43 0.37
N TYR A 59 -5.44 8.69 1.45
CA TYR A 59 -4.24 9.51 1.42
C TYR A 59 -3.23 8.98 2.44
N THR A 60 -1.97 9.38 2.30
CA THR A 60 -0.89 8.95 3.19
C THR A 60 -0.21 10.13 3.86
N HIS A 61 0.14 9.94 5.13
CA HIS A 61 1.01 10.86 5.86
C HIS A 61 2.32 10.15 6.16
N VAL A 62 3.41 10.76 5.70
CA VAL A 62 4.78 10.28 5.94
C VAL A 62 5.49 11.28 6.83
N HIS A 63 5.93 10.83 8.00
CA HIS A 63 6.74 11.62 8.91
C HIS A 63 8.09 10.94 9.09
N ALA A 64 9.18 11.63 8.73
CA ALA A 64 10.52 11.07 8.77
C ALA A 64 11.46 11.93 9.61
N ASN A 65 12.35 11.27 10.34
CA ASN A 65 13.52 11.88 10.97
C ASN A 65 14.78 11.04 10.69
N LYS A 66 15.89 11.36 11.36
CA LYS A 66 17.19 10.70 11.14
C LYS A 66 17.23 9.20 11.49
N THR A 67 16.28 8.71 12.27
CA THR A 67 16.28 7.37 12.88
C THR A 67 15.08 6.52 12.48
N TYR A 68 13.97 7.15 12.12
CA TYR A 68 12.76 6.44 11.72
C TYR A 68 11.91 7.22 10.74
N LEU A 69 11.05 6.48 10.06
CA LEU A 69 9.97 6.97 9.22
C LEU A 69 8.68 6.30 9.71
N THR A 70 7.66 7.10 10.01
CA THR A 70 6.30 6.64 10.28
C THR A 70 5.46 6.88 9.03
N PHE A 71 4.72 5.86 8.63
CA PHE A 71 3.85 5.87 7.47
C PHE A 71 2.43 5.53 7.92
N ASN A 72 1.50 6.43 7.63
CA ASN A 72 0.08 6.29 7.97
C ASN A 72 -0.74 6.36 6.69
N TYR A 73 -1.68 5.44 6.52
CA TYR A 73 -2.67 5.42 5.44
C TYR A 73 -4.06 5.64 6.02
N TYR A 74 -4.79 6.58 5.42
CA TYR A 74 -6.14 6.94 5.83
C TYR A 74 -7.13 6.75 4.69
N HIS A 75 -8.34 6.32 5.02
CA HIS A 75 -9.49 6.42 4.13
C HIS A 75 -9.93 7.87 4.01
N SER A 76 -10.22 8.32 2.78
CA SER A 76 -10.59 9.71 2.53
C SER A 76 -12.05 10.03 2.86
N GLU A 77 -12.90 9.02 3.05
CA GLU A 77 -14.33 9.19 3.33
C GLU A 77 -14.58 9.55 4.80
N ASP A 78 -13.83 8.96 5.72
CA ASP A 78 -14.06 9.01 7.17
C ASP A 78 -12.80 9.37 7.99
N ASP A 79 -11.69 9.69 7.32
CA ASP A 79 -10.37 9.95 7.92
C ASP A 79 -9.88 8.81 8.84
N LYS A 80 -10.36 7.58 8.63
CA LYS A 80 -9.99 6.43 9.44
C LYS A 80 -8.56 5.98 9.11
N LEU A 81 -7.74 5.81 10.14
CA LEU A 81 -6.41 5.20 10.01
C LEU A 81 -6.56 3.70 9.70
N SER A 82 -6.19 3.33 8.48
CA SER A 82 -6.43 2.00 7.92
C SER A 82 -5.18 1.12 7.92
N ASP A 83 -4.00 1.72 7.70
CA ASP A 83 -2.71 1.06 7.89
C ASP A 83 -1.68 2.00 8.53
N GLN A 84 -0.80 1.43 9.35
CA GLN A 84 0.28 2.15 10.01
C GLN A 84 1.49 1.25 10.19
N PHE A 85 2.67 1.78 9.85
CA PHE A 85 3.94 1.14 10.16
C PHE A 85 5.06 2.14 10.36
N GLN A 86 6.15 1.64 10.97
CA GLN A 86 7.38 2.40 11.18
C GLN A 86 8.56 1.65 10.59
N LEU A 87 9.34 2.34 9.76
CA LEU A 87 10.65 1.86 9.31
C LEU A 87 11.73 2.52 10.17
N LYS A 88 12.69 1.72 10.60
CA LYS A 88 13.84 2.16 11.39
C LYS A 88 15.12 1.92 10.61
N LYS A 89 16.10 2.77 10.83
CA LYS A 89 17.45 2.61 10.30
C LYS A 89 18.25 1.58 11.10
#